data_AF-A0A512J6V9-F1
#
_entry.id   AF-A0A512J6V9-F1
#
_cell.length_a   1.000
_cell.length_b   1.000
_cell.length_c   1.000
_cell.angle_alpha   90.00
_cell.angle_beta   90.00
_cell.angle_gamma   90.00
#
_symmetry.space_group_name_H-M   'P 1'
#
loop_
_entity.id
_entity.type
_entity.pdbx_description
1 polymer ?
#
loop_
_entity_poly.entity_id
_entity_poly.type
_entity_poly.pdbx_seq_one_letter_code
_entity_poly.pdbx_strand_id
1 'polypeptide(L)' 'MAQRPHPFVIDIKPAWHTPGRYTYSVGRIGKPKSYSAQTFATFSEARLAAQAELNELITAWERDSA' A
#
# COMPACT_ATOMS: atom_id res chain seq x y z
N MET A 1 -15.67 6.18 17.71
CA MET A 1 -15.93 5.22 16.63
C MET A 1 -14.89 4.12 16.74
N ALA A 2 -15.30 2.86 16.92
CA ALA A 2 -14.34 1.76 16.97
C ALA A 2 -13.78 1.54 15.56
N GLN A 3 -12.54 1.96 15.30
CA GLN A 3 -11.84 1.60 14.07
C GLN A 3 -11.74 0.07 14.05
N ARG A 4 -12.55 -0.59 13.21
CA ARG A 4 -12.35 -2.00 12.94
C ARG A 4 -10.96 -2.11 12.29
N PRO A 5 -10.03 -2.92 12.84
CA PRO A 5 -8.72 -3.08 12.24
C PRO A 5 -8.89 -3.68 10.84
N HIS A 6 -8.49 -2.92 9.83
CA HIS A 6 -8.53 -3.38 8.44
C HIS A 6 -7.40 -4.40 8.18
N PRO A 7 -7.58 -5.37 7.26
CA PRO A 7 -6.60 -6.43 7.02
C PRO A 7 -5.44 -6.02 6.08
N PHE A 8 -5.38 -4.77 5.66
CA PHE A 8 -4.40 -4.26 4.70
C PHE A 8 -3.14 -3.71 5.36
N VAL A 9 -1.98 -3.98 4.75
CA VAL A 9 -0.66 -3.49 5.17
C VAL A 9 0.10 -3.00 3.96
N ILE A 10 0.82 -1.89 4.09
CA ILE A 10 1.76 -1.41 3.06
C ILE A 10 3.20 -1.70 3.46
N ASP A 11 4.02 -2.07 2.49
CA ASP A 11 5.46 -2.30 2.65
C ASP A 11 6.19 -1.48 1.59
N ILE A 12 7.09 -0.61 2.02
CA ILE A 12 7.84 0.28 1.14
C ILE A 12 9.30 -0.15 1.17
N LYS A 13 9.88 -0.38 0.00
CA LYS A 13 11.24 -0.89 -0.14
C LYS A 13 11.98 -0.25 -1.31
N PRO A 14 13.31 -0.24 -1.29
CA PRO A 14 14.10 0.11 -2.48
C PRO A 14 13.77 -0.83 -3.65
N ALA A 15 13.67 -0.28 -4.86
CA ALA A 15 13.46 -1.05 -6.06
C ALA A 15 14.76 -1.78 -6.45
N TRP A 16 14.76 -3.11 -6.41
CA TRP A 16 15.96 -3.89 -6.74
C TRP A 16 16.46 -3.69 -8.17
N HIS A 17 15.55 -3.49 -9.13
CA HIS A 17 15.91 -3.29 -10.53
C HIS A 17 16.33 -1.85 -10.88
N THR A 18 16.01 -0.89 -10.01
CA THR A 18 16.26 0.54 -10.28
C THR A 18 16.89 1.19 -9.06
N PRO A 19 18.23 1.21 -8.98
CA PRO A 19 18.95 1.82 -7.86
C PRO A 19 18.52 3.27 -7.62
N GLY A 20 18.36 3.64 -6.36
CA GLY A 20 17.91 4.98 -5.96
C GLY A 20 16.41 5.24 -6.15
N ARG A 21 15.63 4.22 -6.55
CA ARG A 21 14.16 4.30 -6.58
C ARG A 21 13.52 3.47 -5.48
N TYR A 22 12.28 3.82 -5.15
CA TYR A 22 11.46 3.14 -4.16
C TYR A 22 10.20 2.55 -4.82
N THR A 23 9.73 1.44 -4.31
CA THR A 23 8.46 0.79 -4.69
C THR A 23 7.70 0.47 -3.42
N TYR A 24 6.40 0.27 -3.52
CA TYR A 24 5.61 -0.26 -2.42
C TYR A 24 4.84 -1.50 -2.85
N SER A 25 4.38 -2.25 -1.85
CA SER A 25 3.43 -3.33 -2.05
C SER A 25 2.33 -3.24 -1.00
N VAL A 26 1.12 -3.58 -1.40
CA VAL A 26 -0.03 -3.71 -0.50
C VAL A 26 -0.30 -5.20 -0.27
N GLY A 27 -0.20 -5.63 0.97
CA GLY A 27 -0.59 -6.96 1.41
C GLY A 27 -1.97 -6.95 2.05
N ARG A 28 -2.71 -8.06 1.88
CA ARG A 28 -3.90 -8.37 2.65
C ARG A 28 -3.73 -9.75 3.27
N ILE A 29 -4.14 -9.93 4.52
CA ILE A 29 -4.09 -11.24 5.19
C ILE A 29 -4.77 -12.31 4.32
N GLY A 30 -4.04 -13.38 4.01
CA GLY A 30 -4.52 -14.50 3.19
C GLY A 30 -4.59 -14.25 1.68
N LYS A 31 -4.07 -13.13 1.17
CA LYS A 31 -4.02 -12.82 -0.27
C LYS A 31 -2.58 -12.51 -0.72
N PRO A 32 -2.25 -12.74 -2.01
CA PRO A 32 -0.99 -12.27 -2.59
C PRO A 32 -0.82 -10.76 -2.42
N LYS A 33 0.43 -10.32 -2.28
CA LYS A 33 0.76 -8.89 -2.25
C LYS A 33 0.58 -8.29 -3.65
N SER A 34 -0.06 -7.13 -3.72
CA SER A 34 -0.09 -6.28 -4.92
C SER A 34 1.12 -5.36 -4.91
N TYR A 35 1.87 -5.29 -6.00
CA TYR A 35 3.04 -4.41 -6.11
C TYR A 35 2.67 -3.13 -6.86
N SER A 36 3.33 -2.02 -6.49
CA SER A 36 3.16 -0.75 -7.20
C SER A 36 3.62 -0.90 -8.65
N ALA A 37 2.80 -0.44 -9.59
CA ALA A 37 3.15 -0.44 -11.01
C ALA A 37 4.30 0.55 -11.33
N GLN A 38 4.46 1.57 -10.49
CA GLN A 38 5.45 2.63 -10.66
C GLN A 38 6.52 2.59 -9.57
N THR A 39 7.66 3.19 -9.87
CA THR A 39 8.76 3.42 -8.92
C THR A 39 8.91 4.92 -8.66
N PHE A 40 9.19 5.29 -7.41
CA PHE A 40 9.28 6.67 -6.93
C PHE A 40 10.73 7.09 -6.72
N ALA A 41 11.01 8.40 -6.81
CA ALA A 41 12.36 8.92 -6.61
C ALA A 41 12.75 8.93 -5.12
N THR A 42 11.77 9.10 -4.23
CA THR A 42 12.01 9.17 -2.78
C THR A 42 11.13 8.21 -1.99
N PHE A 43 11.57 7.87 -0.78
CA PHE A 43 10.77 7.09 0.16
C PHE A 43 9.46 7.81 0.51
N SER A 44 9.49 9.13 0.69
CA SER A 44 8.32 9.93 1.05
C SER A 44 7.26 9.92 -0.05
N GLU A 45 7.65 10.03 -1.31
CA GLU A 45 6.73 9.90 -2.45
C GLU A 45 6.08 8.52 -2.49
N ALA A 46 6.89 7.46 -2.36
CA ALA A 46 6.38 6.09 -2.31
C ALA A 46 5.41 5.89 -1.14
N ARG A 47 5.71 6.48 0.02
CA ARG A 47 4.86 6.42 1.22
C ARG A 47 3.52 7.12 0.99
N LEU A 48 3.53 8.31 0.42
CA LEU A 48 2.30 9.07 0.16
C LEU A 48 1.41 8.33 -0.84
N ALA A 49 2.00 7.80 -1.92
CA ALA A 49 1.27 6.98 -2.89
C ALA A 49 0.69 5.70 -2.26
N ALA A 50 1.51 4.97 -1.49
CA ALA A 50 1.07 3.77 -0.79
C ALA A 50 -0.06 4.06 0.22
N GLN A 51 0.02 5.18 0.92
CA GLN A 51 -1.00 5.57 1.89
C GLN A 51 -2.32 5.98 1.22
N ALA A 52 -2.27 6.62 0.05
CA ALA A 52 -3.46 6.93 -0.74
C ALA A 52 -4.16 5.63 -1.19
N GLU A 53 -3.42 4.68 -1.77
CA GLU A 53 -3.97 3.39 -2.19
C GLU A 53 -4.52 2.58 -1.00
N LEU A 54 -3.82 2.59 0.13
CA LEU A 54 -4.29 1.94 1.36
C LEU A 54 -5.64 2.53 1.82
N ASN A 55 -5.79 3.85 1.82
CA ASN A 55 -7.03 4.51 2.21
C ASN A 55 -8.20 4.16 1.26
N GLU A 56 -7.94 4.05 -0.03
CA GLU A 56 -8.95 3.61 -1.01
C GLU A 56 -9.41 2.18 -0.74
N LEU A 57 -8.47 1.27 -0.46
CA LEU A 57 -8.76 -0.13 -0.13
C LEU A 57 -9.52 -0.27 1.19
N ILE A 58 -9.16 0.52 2.20
CA ILE A 58 -9.88 0.55 3.48
C ILE A 58 -11.31 1.04 3.26
N THR A 59 -11.47 2.16 2.55
CA THR A 59 -12.80 2.73 2.26
C THR A 59 -13.68 1.75 1.49
N ALA A 60 -13.13 1.07 0.48
CA ALA A 60 -13.84 0.04 -0.27
C ALA A 60 -14.24 -1.14 0.61
N TRP A 61 -13.33 -1.61 1.47
CA TRP A 61 -13.61 -2.70 2.40
C TRP A 61 -14.67 -2.32 3.46
N GLU A 62 -14.61 -1.10 4.00
CA GLU A 62 -15.62 -0.61 4.95
C GLU A 62 -16.99 -0.52 4.30
N ARG A 63 -17.07 -0.09 3.03
CA ARG A 63 -18.31 -0.06 2.25
C ARG A 63 -18.88 -1.45 2.01
N ASP A 64 -18.05 -2.42 1.65
CA ASP A 64 -18.49 -3.81 1.43
C ASP A 64 -18.83 -4.56 2.74
N SER A 65 -18.34 -4.06 3.87
CA SER A 65 -18.56 -4.64 5.21
C SER A 65 -19.67 -3.95 6.01
N ALA A 66 -20.32 -2.94 5.42
CA ALA A 66 -21.47 -2.20 5.97
C ALA A 66 -22.79 -2.83 5.50
#